data_AF-A0A355UEK2-F1
#
_entry.id   AF-A0A355UEK2-F1
#
_cell.length_a   1.000
_cell.length_b   1.000
_cell.length_c   1.000
_cell.angle_alpha   90.00
_cell.angle_beta   90.00
_cell.angle_gamma   90.00
#
_symmetry.space_group_name_H-M   'P 1'
#
loop_
_entity.id
_entity.type
_entity.pdbx_description
1 polymer ?
#
loop_
_entity_poly.entity_id
_entity_poly.type
_entity_poly.pdbx_seq_one_letter_code
_entity_poly.pdbx_strand_id
1 'polypeptide(L)' 'NCKVRNLILEPIASAEAVVNASEKEAGVCLVDIGGGTTDVAIFHDGILRHTAVIPLAGNAITDDIKE' A
#
# COMPACT_ATOMS: atom_id res chain seq x y z
N ASN A 1 -22.91 -19.53 -2.84
CA ASN A 1 -23.13 -18.11 -2.48
C ASN A 1 -21.96 -17.62 -1.63
N CYS A 2 -20.96 -16.96 -2.24
CA CYS A 2 -19.86 -16.35 -1.49
C CYS A 2 -20.37 -15.04 -0.87
N LYS A 3 -20.19 -14.86 0.44
CA LYS A 3 -20.61 -13.65 1.17
C LYS A 3 -19.37 -12.89 1.63
N VAL A 4 -19.37 -11.57 1.47
CA VAL A 4 -18.34 -10.70 2.02
C VAL A 4 -18.41 -10.76 3.54
N ARG A 5 -17.26 -10.99 4.19
CA ARG A 5 -17.18 -11.01 5.66
C ARG A 5 -17.03 -9.61 6.23
N ASN A 6 -15.99 -8.88 5.82
CA ASN A 6 -15.62 -7.55 6.30
C ASN A 6 -14.87 -6.78 5.20
N LEU A 7 -14.73 -5.47 5.39
CA LEU A 7 -13.85 -4.58 4.63
C LEU A 7 -12.65 -4.17 5.50
N ILE A 8 -11.52 -3.93 4.87
CA ILE A 8 -10.28 -3.45 5.50
C ILE A 8 -9.65 -2.38 4.61
N LEU A 9 -8.90 -1.46 5.21
CA LEU A 9 -8.11 -0.49 4.48
C LEU A 9 -6.98 -1.23 3.73
N GLU A 10 -6.88 -1.02 2.43
CA GLU A 10 -5.93 -1.69 1.54
C GLU A 10 -4.48 -1.67 2.04
N PRO A 11 -3.86 -0.52 2.36
CA PRO A 11 -2.47 -0.51 2.83
C PRO A 11 -2.22 -1.32 4.10
N ILE A 12 -3.24 -1.52 4.95
CA ILE A 12 -3.13 -2.41 6.11
C ILE A 12 -3.08 -3.86 5.63
N ALA A 13 -3.96 -4.24 4.70
CA ALA A 13 -3.98 -5.58 4.12
C ALA A 13 -2.68 -5.91 3.37
N SER A 14 -2.17 -4.98 2.55
CA SER A 14 -0.87 -5.13 1.86
C SER A 14 0.26 -5.27 2.88
N ALA A 15 0.26 -4.47 3.95
CA ALA A 15 1.28 -4.57 5.01
C ALA A 15 1.22 -5.87 5.81
N GLU A 16 0.04 -6.46 6.03
CA GLU A 16 -0.08 -7.78 6.66
C GLU A 16 0.49 -8.90 5.77
N ALA A 17 0.53 -8.70 4.45
CA ALA A 17 1.07 -9.68 3.52
C ALA A 17 2.60 -9.63 3.40
N VAL A 18 3.21 -8.45 3.53
CA VAL A 18 4.64 -8.24 3.18
C VAL A 18 5.51 -7.65 4.27
N VAL A 19 4.95 -7.15 5.37
CA VAL A 19 5.69 -6.46 6.44
C VAL A 19 5.51 -7.20 7.78
N ASN A 20 6.63 -7.53 8.44
CA ASN A 20 6.60 -8.18 9.75
C ASN A 20 6.50 -7.18 10.92
N ALA A 21 6.20 -7.69 12.12
CA ALA A 21 5.98 -6.84 13.30
C ALA A 21 7.22 -6.03 13.71
N SER A 22 8.42 -6.60 13.58
CA SER A 22 9.68 -5.90 13.90
C SER A 22 9.94 -4.72 12.97
N GLU A 23 9.61 -4.83 11.68
CA GLU A 23 9.72 -3.72 10.72
C GLU A 23 8.72 -2.60 11.04
N LYS A 24 7.48 -2.95 11.41
CA LYS A 24 6.46 -1.98 11.84
C LYS A 24 6.88 -1.24 13.11
N GLU A 25 7.53 -1.92 14.05
CA GLU A 25 8.06 -1.34 15.28
C GLU A 25 9.22 -0.38 15.01
N ALA A 26 10.24 -0.83 14.25
CA ALA A 26 11.41 -0.03 13.92
C ALA A 26 11.06 1.21 13.08
N GLY A 27 9.99 1.13 12.29
CA GLY A 27 9.55 2.15 11.37
C GLY A 27 9.78 1.72 9.91
N VAL A 28 8.71 1.71 9.13
CA VAL A 28 8.75 1.24 7.73
C VAL A 28 7.74 1.99 6.88
N CYS A 29 8.13 2.29 5.65
CA CYS A 29 7.25 2.84 4.62
C CYS A 29 6.94 1.73 3.62
N LEU A 30 5.67 1.31 3.55
CA LEU A 30 5.16 0.46 2.49
C LEU A 30 4.76 1.35 1.32
N VAL A 31 5.24 1.00 0.12
CA VAL A 31 4.87 1.64 -1.14
C VAL A 31 4.26 0.56 -2.03
N ASP A 32 2.95 0.64 -2.25
CA ASP A 32 2.18 -0.27 -3.10
C ASP A 32 1.95 0.40 -4.46
N ILE A 33 2.50 -0.16 -5.53
CA ILE A 33 2.47 0.44 -6.87
C ILE A 33 1.46 -0.34 -7.71
N GLY A 34 0.28 0.25 -7.87
CA GLY A 34 -0.80 -0.32 -8.69
C GLY A 34 -0.74 0.11 -10.16
N GLY A 35 -1.87 -0.06 -10.84
CA GLY A 35 -2.05 0.43 -12.22
C GLY A 35 -2.30 1.94 -12.27
N GLY A 36 -3.20 2.46 -11.43
CA GLY A 36 -3.62 3.87 -11.45
C GLY A 36 -3.06 4.73 -10.32
N THR A 37 -2.75 4.10 -9.17
CA THR A 37 -2.29 4.79 -7.97
C THR A 37 -1.07 4.11 -7.38
N THR A 38 -0.26 4.91 -6.71
CA THR A 38 0.76 4.43 -5.79
C THR A 38 0.30 4.81 -4.39
N ASP A 39 0.10 3.79 -3.56
CA ASP A 39 -0.41 3.91 -2.21
C ASP A 39 0.74 3.79 -1.22
N VAL A 40 0.81 4.71 -0.26
CA VAL A 40 1.90 4.79 0.71
C VAL A 40 1.33 4.62 2.11
N ALA A 41 1.98 3.80 2.93
CA ALA A 41 1.67 3.64 4.35
C ALA A 41 2.93 3.67 5.20
N ILE A 42 2.95 4.53 6.21
CA ILE A 42 4.06 4.68 7.14
C ILE A 42 3.65 4.07 8.48
N PHE A 43 4.41 3.08 8.94
CA PHE A 43 4.30 2.49 10.26
C PHE A 43 5.48 2.95 11.12
N HIS A 44 5.25 3.17 12.41
CA HIS A 44 6.28 3.46 13.42
C HIS A 44 5.73 3.11 14.81
N ASP A 45 6.55 2.55 15.69
CA ASP A 45 6.13 2.04 17.00
C ASP A 45 4.94 1.07 16.89
N GLY A 46 4.94 0.24 15.82
CA GLY A 46 3.95 -0.80 15.59
C GLY A 46 2.59 -0.30 15.09
N ILE A 47 2.40 1.01 14.92
CA ILE A 47 1.12 1.62 14.52
C ILE A 47 1.22 2.31 13.16
N LEU A 48 0.09 2.34 12.43
CA LEU A 48 -0.05 3.11 11.20
C LEU A 48 -0.09 4.61 11.53
N ARG A 49 0.90 5.37 11.07
CA ARG A 49 1.05 6.81 11.33
C ARG A 49 0.47 7.67 10.22
N HIS A 50 0.61 7.22 8.97
CA HIS A 50 0.20 8.01 7.82
C HIS A 50 -0.14 7.11 6.63
N THR A 51 -1.08 7.57 5.82
CA THR A 51 -1.38 7.00 4.52
C THR A 51 -1.53 8.11 3.49
N ALA A 52 -1.04 7.89 2.27
CA ALA A 52 -1.21 8.80 1.15
C ALA A 52 -1.51 8.00 -0.12
N VAL A 53 -2.31 8.61 -1.00
CA VAL A 53 -2.62 8.08 -2.32
C VAL A 53 -2.03 9.04 -3.34
N ILE A 54 -1.15 8.54 -4.20
CA ILE A 54 -0.53 9.31 -5.27
C ILE A 54 -1.17 8.86 -6.59
N PRO A 55 -1.81 9.75 -7.37
CA PRO A 55 -2.47 9.40 -8.62
C PRO A 55 -1.47 9.24 -9.78
N LEU A 56 -0.44 8.42 -9.59
CA LEU A 56 0.61 8.12 -10.55
C LEU A 56 1.14 6.71 -10.30
N ALA A 57 1.11 5.85 -11.32
CA ALA A 57 1.58 4.46 -11.22
C ALA A 57 1.79 3.81 -12.61
N GLY A 58 1.59 2.49 -12.73
CA GLY A 58 1.95 1.70 -13.91
C GLY A 58 1.32 2.15 -15.24
N ASN A 59 0.11 2.70 -15.24
CA ASN A 59 -0.54 3.22 -16.45
C ASN A 59 0.24 4.39 -17.04
N ALA A 60 0.72 5.32 -16.20
CA ALA A 60 1.53 6.45 -16.65
C ALA A 60 2.86 5.96 -17.23
N ILE A 61 3.51 4.99 -16.58
CA ILE A 61 4.74 4.36 -17.10
C ILE A 61 4.48 3.71 -18.46
N THR A 62 3.35 3.01 -18.60
CA THR A 62 2.97 2.34 -19.84
C THR A 62 2.72 3.35 -20.96
N ASP A 63 2.16 4.52 -20.66
CA ASP A 63 1.95 5.59 -21.65
C ASP A 63 3.27 6.28 -22.03
N ASP A 64 4.17 6.51 -21.08
CA ASP A 64 5.51 7.08 -21.34
C ASP A 64 6.36 6.16 -22.25
N ILE A 65 6.22 4.83 -22.16
CA ILE A 65 6.98 3.86 -22.98
C ILE A 65 6.45 3.73 -24.42
N LYS A 66 5.21 4.15 -24.70
CA LYS A 66 4.60 3.98 -26.04
C LYS A 66 5.18 4.90 -27.10
N GLU A 67 6.02 5.87 -26.72
CA GLU A 67 6.81 6.72 -27.62
C GLU A 67 8.11 6.06 -28.08
#